data_AF-A0A2E1B322-F1
#
_entry.id   AF-A0A2E1B322-F1
#
_cell.length_a   1.000
_cell.length_b   1.000
_cell.length_c   1.000
_cell.angle_alpha   90.00
_cell.angle_beta   90.00
_cell.angle_gamma   90.00
#
_symmetry.space_group_name_H-M   'P 1'
#
loop_
_entity.id
_entity.type
_entity.pdbx_description
1 polymer ?
#
loop_
_entity_poly.entity_id
_entity_poly.type
_entity_poly.pdbx_seq_one_letter_code
_entity_poly.pdbx_strand_id
1 'polypeptide(L)'
;MDGNEGRDRSLAAIVSGIDRVVCSGTVIGPRHVLTAATCVIDPETGAPFEDRQIMPRIDLDDGYIPAGRRFVQRVYLPAADAPFGPGASLNDQPAIVEVREADGQPAFSEVTAEAGFHYGHAGNDEGLSVDFYDAATGGQMASDGCAALAIEAGDLMPLNCALPEGAAGAAIRSSSGIVGIYLGPGRGRYIGKAEQEGIGRIMTGLQPGQFRVMEAGYAPFISFVLMNGCNQPVSYIARYRAIEARKDLPFSTVSGEIEGGRSAILPLKTENGVIYLRGTADGGRLVWGGDHRFEGEGYFKVAIAAWGDHFHTLNCGE
;
A
#
# COMPACT_ATOMS: atom_id res chain seq x y z
N MET A 1 -26.33 -14.34 7.41
CA MET A 1 -26.60 -13.39 6.32
C MET A 1 -25.40 -12.47 6.33
N ASP A 2 -24.43 -12.78 5.48
CA ASP A 2 -23.06 -12.28 5.59
C ASP A 2 -22.97 -10.88 5.00
N GLY A 3 -22.61 -9.90 5.82
CA GLY A 3 -22.49 -8.48 5.46
C GLY A 3 -21.31 -8.13 4.54
N ASN A 4 -20.87 -9.07 3.69
CA ASN A 4 -19.68 -8.93 2.85
C ASN A 4 -19.99 -8.74 1.35
N GLU A 5 -21.28 -8.61 0.98
CA GLU A 5 -21.74 -8.50 -0.42
C GLU A 5 -21.64 -7.07 -1.03
N GLY A 6 -21.07 -6.08 -0.32
CA GLY A 6 -21.05 -4.69 -0.77
C GLY A 6 -19.69 -3.98 -0.79
N ARG A 7 -18.58 -4.69 -0.52
CA ARG A 7 -17.24 -4.08 -0.41
C ARG A 7 -16.52 -4.07 -1.77
N ASP A 8 -15.97 -2.93 -2.20
CA ASP A 8 -15.25 -2.81 -3.48
C ASP A 8 -14.01 -3.71 -3.50
N ARG A 9 -14.13 -4.82 -4.24
CA ARG A 9 -13.08 -5.83 -4.34
C ARG A 9 -11.89 -5.39 -5.19
N SER A 10 -11.99 -4.25 -5.88
CA SER A 10 -10.91 -3.64 -6.65
C SER A 10 -10.14 -2.58 -5.86
N LEU A 11 -10.51 -2.30 -4.61
CA LEU A 11 -9.79 -1.35 -3.76
C LEU A 11 -8.42 -1.91 -3.33
N ALA A 12 -7.40 -1.05 -3.37
CA ALA A 12 -6.05 -1.33 -2.91
C ALA A 12 -5.57 -0.23 -1.97
N ALA A 13 -4.88 -0.60 -0.89
CA ALA A 13 -4.23 0.39 -0.04
C ALA A 13 -2.81 0.61 -0.52
N ILE A 14 -2.38 1.86 -0.44
CA ILE A 14 -0.98 2.24 -0.60
C ILE A 14 -0.43 2.46 0.80
N VAL A 15 0.58 1.68 1.14
CA VAL A 15 1.21 1.72 2.46
C VAL A 15 2.63 2.24 2.36
N SER A 16 2.99 3.04 3.35
CA SER A 16 4.35 3.49 3.62
C SER A 16 4.95 2.68 4.74
N GLY A 17 6.25 2.40 4.66
CA GLY A 17 6.90 1.53 5.61
C GLY A 17 6.29 0.13 5.56
N ILE A 18 5.46 -0.21 6.54
CA ILE A 18 5.01 -1.60 6.71
C ILE A 18 3.51 -1.72 6.96
N ASP A 19 2.90 -0.83 7.71
CA ASP A 19 1.47 -0.89 8.05
C ASP A 19 0.75 0.45 7.92
N ARG A 20 1.47 1.54 7.65
CA ARG A 20 0.86 2.85 7.56
C ARG A 20 0.19 3.03 6.20
N VAL A 21 -1.13 2.90 6.16
CA VAL A 21 -1.91 3.38 5.02
C VAL A 21 -1.70 4.88 4.85
N VAL A 22 -1.29 5.27 3.65
CA VAL A 22 -1.07 6.69 3.29
C VAL A 22 -2.03 7.16 2.21
N CYS A 23 -2.46 6.25 1.33
CA CYS A 23 -3.38 6.52 0.24
C CYS A 23 -4.21 5.28 -0.09
N SER A 24 -5.19 5.49 -0.94
CA SER A 24 -5.99 4.46 -1.59
C SER A 24 -5.62 4.39 -3.07
N GLY A 25 -6.05 3.31 -3.71
CA GLY A 25 -5.91 3.09 -5.13
C GLY A 25 -6.92 2.05 -5.60
N THR A 26 -7.02 1.89 -6.90
CA THR A 26 -7.97 0.96 -7.51
C THR A 26 -7.27 0.08 -8.51
N VAL A 27 -7.46 -1.23 -8.39
CA VAL A 27 -6.92 -2.23 -9.31
C VAL A 27 -7.66 -2.11 -10.63
N ILE A 28 -6.91 -1.78 -11.68
CA ILE A 28 -7.45 -1.57 -13.04
C ILE A 28 -6.96 -2.63 -14.02
N GLY A 29 -6.04 -3.52 -13.63
CA GLY A 29 -5.58 -4.59 -14.49
C GLY A 29 -4.71 -5.62 -13.74
N PRO A 30 -4.14 -6.61 -14.44
CA PRO A 30 -3.52 -7.77 -13.83
C PRO A 30 -2.38 -7.48 -12.85
N ARG A 31 -1.73 -6.32 -13.01
CA ARG A 31 -0.63 -5.83 -12.17
C ARG A 31 -0.62 -4.30 -12.10
N HIS A 32 -1.78 -3.66 -12.31
CA HIS A 32 -1.87 -2.21 -12.46
C HIS A 32 -2.87 -1.61 -11.47
N VAL A 33 -2.43 -0.56 -10.78
CA VAL A 33 -3.26 0.21 -9.84
C VAL A 33 -3.31 1.68 -10.26
N LEU A 34 -4.51 2.23 -10.33
CA LEU A 34 -4.77 3.65 -10.50
C LEU A 34 -4.74 4.34 -9.13
N THR A 35 -4.05 5.47 -9.04
CA THR A 35 -3.99 6.29 -7.82
C THR A 35 -3.65 7.75 -8.15
N ALA A 36 -3.45 8.60 -7.14
CA ALA A 36 -2.93 9.95 -7.29
C ALA A 36 -1.39 9.95 -7.34
N ALA A 37 -0.78 10.80 -8.15
CA ALA A 37 0.67 10.84 -8.32
C ALA A 37 1.41 11.13 -7.00
N THR A 38 0.88 12.01 -6.15
CA THR A 38 1.43 12.34 -4.82
C THR A 38 1.48 11.17 -3.86
N CYS A 39 0.74 10.09 -4.11
CA CYS A 39 0.78 8.88 -3.29
C CYS A 39 2.04 8.05 -3.52
N VAL A 40 2.65 8.17 -4.70
CA VAL A 40 3.76 7.31 -5.15
C VAL A 40 4.98 8.08 -5.63
N ILE A 41 4.87 9.38 -5.86
CA ILE A 41 5.97 10.29 -6.20
C ILE A 41 6.23 11.22 -5.05
N ASP A 42 7.50 11.33 -4.67
CA ASP A 42 7.99 12.34 -3.76
C ASP A 42 7.95 13.72 -4.44
N PRO A 43 7.16 14.68 -3.95
CA PRO A 43 7.05 16.00 -4.55
C PRO A 43 8.34 16.84 -4.44
N GLU A 44 9.23 16.52 -3.51
CA GLU A 44 10.49 17.26 -3.33
C GLU A 44 11.55 16.83 -4.35
N THR A 45 11.67 15.52 -4.57
CA THR A 45 12.69 14.94 -5.46
C THR A 45 12.17 14.67 -6.87
N GLY A 46 10.84 14.57 -7.03
CA GLY A 46 10.19 14.15 -8.26
C GLY A 46 10.41 12.68 -8.60
N ALA A 47 10.91 11.86 -7.67
CA ALA A 47 11.20 10.44 -7.85
C ALA A 47 10.12 9.55 -7.20
N PRO A 48 9.96 8.28 -7.62
CA PRO A 48 9.08 7.35 -6.92
C PRO A 48 9.58 7.11 -5.48
N PHE A 49 8.65 7.04 -4.53
CA PHE A 49 8.98 6.63 -3.16
C PHE A 49 9.47 5.18 -3.14
N GLU A 50 10.65 4.93 -2.57
CA GLU A 50 11.27 3.59 -2.51
C GLU A 50 10.54 2.62 -1.56
N ASP A 51 9.77 3.14 -0.60
CA ASP A 51 9.16 2.37 0.48
C ASP A 51 7.68 1.99 0.22
N ARG A 52 7.11 2.47 -0.89
CA ARG A 52 5.68 2.29 -1.18
C ARG A 52 5.38 0.86 -1.58
N GLN A 53 4.34 0.32 -0.96
CA GLN A 53 3.76 -0.97 -1.32
C GLN A 53 2.29 -0.82 -1.62
N ILE A 54 1.83 -1.73 -2.46
CA ILE A 54 0.44 -1.89 -2.83
C ILE A 54 -0.07 -3.15 -2.16
N MET A 55 -1.20 -3.02 -1.47
CA MET A 55 -1.86 -4.14 -0.82
C MET A 55 -3.30 -4.21 -1.33
N PRO A 56 -3.62 -5.19 -2.19
CA PRO A 56 -4.97 -5.34 -2.71
C PRO A 56 -5.87 -5.91 -1.62
N ARG A 57 -7.12 -5.44 -1.56
CA ARG A 57 -8.18 -6.03 -0.73
C ARG A 57 -7.78 -6.24 0.73
N ILE A 58 -7.31 -5.17 1.36
CA ILE A 58 -7.11 -5.14 2.80
C ILE A 58 -8.46 -5.00 3.51
N ASP A 59 -8.66 -5.82 4.53
CA ASP A 59 -9.63 -5.58 5.60
C ASP A 59 -8.85 -5.70 6.91
N LEU A 60 -8.38 -4.58 7.48
CA LEU A 60 -7.54 -4.61 8.71
C LEU A 60 -8.35 -4.92 9.97
N ASP A 61 -9.66 -5.14 9.83
CA ASP A 61 -10.58 -5.42 10.93
C ASP A 61 -10.19 -6.67 11.74
N ASP A 62 -9.43 -7.62 11.17
CA ASP A 62 -9.05 -8.89 11.80
C ASP A 62 -7.58 -8.96 12.26
N GLY A 63 -6.81 -7.87 12.11
CA GLY A 63 -5.37 -7.86 12.42
C GLY A 63 -4.52 -8.78 11.52
N TYR A 64 -5.09 -9.28 10.42
CA TYR A 64 -4.40 -10.08 9.43
C TYR A 64 -3.86 -9.17 8.34
N ILE A 65 -2.56 -8.91 8.37
CA ILE A 65 -1.84 -8.31 7.23
C ILE A 65 -1.74 -9.40 6.16
N PRO A 66 -2.46 -9.32 5.02
CA PRO A 66 -2.39 -10.38 4.04
C PRO A 66 -1.00 -10.45 3.42
N ALA A 67 -0.53 -11.67 3.15
CA ALA A 67 0.68 -11.99 2.39
C ALA A 67 0.68 -11.45 0.93
N GLY A 68 -0.29 -10.59 0.56
CA GLY A 68 -0.54 -10.07 -0.79
C GLY A 68 0.17 -8.75 -1.14
N ARG A 69 1.15 -8.31 -0.35
CA ARG A 69 1.92 -7.09 -0.65
C ARG A 69 2.59 -7.18 -2.02
N ARG A 70 2.58 -6.07 -2.75
CA ARG A 70 3.33 -5.92 -3.99
C ARG A 70 4.17 -4.66 -3.92
N PHE A 71 5.37 -4.74 -4.47
CA PHE A 71 6.27 -3.61 -4.57
C PHE A 71 5.95 -2.82 -5.83
N VAL A 72 6.07 -1.50 -5.75
CA VAL A 72 6.02 -0.64 -6.93
C VAL A 72 7.21 -1.00 -7.83
N GLN A 73 6.93 -1.38 -9.08
CA GLN A 73 7.97 -1.62 -10.10
C GLN A 73 8.15 -0.38 -10.97
N ARG A 74 7.03 0.16 -11.47
CA ARG A 74 7.02 1.34 -12.32
C ARG A 74 5.88 2.27 -11.94
N VAL A 75 6.11 3.56 -12.12
CA VAL A 75 5.07 4.58 -12.07
C VAL A 75 4.95 5.22 -13.44
N TYR A 76 3.73 5.25 -13.96
CA TYR A 76 3.37 5.92 -15.20
C TYR A 76 2.63 7.21 -14.85
N LEU A 77 3.15 8.33 -15.34
CA LEU A 77 2.54 9.66 -15.17
C LEU A 77 2.20 10.24 -16.54
N PRO A 78 1.17 11.08 -16.67
CA PRO A 78 0.94 11.83 -17.90
C PRO A 78 2.23 12.54 -18.35
N ALA A 79 2.53 12.45 -19.65
CA ALA A 79 3.61 13.20 -20.26
C ALA A 79 3.26 14.69 -20.31
N ALA A 80 4.26 15.57 -20.35
CA ALA A 80 4.04 17.02 -20.34
C ALA A 80 3.25 17.54 -21.56
N ASP A 81 3.31 16.81 -22.67
CA ASP A 81 2.62 17.09 -23.93
C ASP A 81 1.35 16.22 -24.12
N ALA A 82 0.94 15.46 -23.10
CA ALA A 82 -0.28 14.67 -23.17
C ALA A 82 -1.50 15.59 -23.36
N PRO A 83 -2.49 15.19 -24.18
CA PRO A 83 -3.70 15.99 -24.42
C PRO A 83 -4.68 15.99 -23.22
N PHE A 84 -4.28 15.36 -22.11
CA PHE A 84 -4.95 15.23 -20.83
C PHE A 84 -3.90 15.37 -19.73
N GLY A 85 -4.33 15.66 -18.50
CA GLY A 85 -3.40 15.84 -17.40
C GLY A 85 -2.46 17.04 -17.51
N PRO A 86 -2.82 18.22 -18.07
CA PRO A 86 -1.96 19.40 -17.96
C PRO A 86 -2.03 19.99 -16.54
N GLY A 87 -2.34 19.16 -15.52
CA GLY A 87 -2.23 19.54 -14.14
C GLY A 87 -0.84 20.14 -13.95
N ALA A 88 -0.79 21.44 -13.69
CA ALA A 88 0.46 22.22 -13.63
C ALA A 88 1.40 21.70 -12.53
N SER A 89 0.88 20.83 -11.66
CA SER A 89 1.53 20.22 -10.52
C SER A 89 1.22 18.73 -10.43
N LEU A 90 2.14 17.96 -9.84
CA LEU A 90 1.94 16.56 -9.44
C LEU A 90 0.67 16.35 -8.60
N ASN A 91 0.22 17.37 -7.87
CA ASN A 91 -0.97 17.33 -7.01
C ASN A 91 -2.29 17.11 -7.76
N ASP A 92 -2.31 17.33 -9.07
CA ASP A 92 -3.50 17.22 -9.91
C ASP A 92 -3.46 15.99 -10.84
N GLN A 93 -2.37 15.21 -10.78
CA GLN A 93 -2.11 14.15 -11.74
C GLN A 93 -2.51 12.78 -11.18
N PRO A 94 -3.12 11.92 -12.00
CA PRO A 94 -3.18 10.50 -11.71
C PRO A 94 -1.81 9.84 -11.90
N ALA A 95 -1.67 8.67 -11.32
CA ALA A 95 -0.59 7.74 -11.59
C ALA A 95 -1.14 6.34 -11.84
N ILE A 96 -0.54 5.64 -12.78
CA ILE A 96 -0.68 4.18 -12.90
C ILE A 96 0.57 3.55 -12.29
N VAL A 97 0.36 2.63 -11.38
CA VAL A 97 1.40 1.87 -10.71
C VAL A 97 1.40 0.47 -11.28
N GLU A 98 2.51 0.06 -11.89
CA GLU A 98 2.75 -1.35 -12.17
C GLU A 98 3.45 -1.97 -10.97
N VAL A 99 2.88 -3.06 -10.48
CA VAL A 99 3.39 -3.78 -9.32
C VAL A 99 4.19 -5.01 -9.73
N ARG A 100 5.22 -5.32 -8.94
CA ARG A 100 5.98 -6.55 -9.11
C ARG A 100 5.33 -7.68 -8.33
N GLU A 101 5.08 -8.79 -9.01
CA GLU A 101 4.69 -10.05 -8.38
C GLU A 101 5.94 -10.73 -7.82
N ALA A 102 5.87 -11.21 -6.58
CA ALA A 102 6.95 -12.00 -5.99
C ALA A 102 6.76 -13.48 -6.38
N ASP A 103 7.86 -14.20 -6.56
CA ASP A 103 7.81 -15.62 -6.89
C ASP A 103 7.00 -16.40 -5.82
N GLY A 104 6.10 -17.25 -6.30
CA GLY A 104 5.23 -18.07 -5.45
C GLY A 104 3.99 -17.35 -4.88
N GLN A 105 3.78 -16.06 -5.19
CA GLN A 105 2.53 -15.36 -4.86
C GLN A 105 1.49 -15.54 -5.97
N PRO A 106 0.18 -15.62 -5.63
CA PRO A 106 -0.89 -15.53 -6.62
C PRO A 106 -0.74 -14.26 -7.46
N ALA A 107 -1.22 -14.30 -8.70
CA ALA A 107 -1.22 -13.11 -9.54
C ALA A 107 -2.02 -12.00 -8.85
N PHE A 108 -1.67 -10.74 -9.07
CA PHE A 108 -2.34 -9.63 -8.40
C PHE A 108 -3.85 -9.61 -8.73
N SER A 109 -4.26 -10.00 -9.93
CA SER A 109 -5.66 -10.22 -10.34
C SER A 109 -6.36 -11.43 -9.72
N GLU A 110 -5.65 -12.39 -9.12
CA GLU A 110 -6.28 -13.56 -8.49
C GLU A 110 -6.82 -13.24 -7.08
N VAL A 111 -6.30 -12.19 -6.43
CA VAL A 111 -6.65 -11.84 -5.05
C VAL A 111 -7.63 -10.66 -4.95
N THR A 112 -7.91 -9.98 -6.07
CA THR A 112 -8.72 -8.75 -6.17
C THR A 112 -9.58 -8.79 -7.43
N ALA A 113 -10.54 -7.87 -7.56
CA ALA A 113 -11.26 -7.66 -8.81
C ALA A 113 -10.62 -6.52 -9.60
N GLU A 114 -10.76 -6.55 -10.93
CA GLU A 114 -10.36 -5.43 -11.79
C GLU A 114 -11.56 -4.51 -12.02
N ALA A 115 -11.35 -3.20 -11.87
CA ALA A 115 -12.35 -2.20 -12.18
C ALA A 115 -12.18 -1.67 -13.60
N GLY A 116 -13.31 -1.53 -14.30
CA GLY A 116 -13.39 -0.86 -15.59
C GLY A 116 -13.66 0.64 -15.47
N PHE A 117 -13.32 1.38 -16.53
CA PHE A 117 -13.67 2.79 -16.67
C PHE A 117 -15.11 2.97 -17.15
N HIS A 118 -15.72 4.08 -16.75
CA HIS A 118 -16.99 4.52 -17.31
C HIS A 118 -16.77 5.03 -18.75
N TYR A 119 -17.45 4.41 -19.71
CA TYR A 119 -17.44 4.81 -21.12
C TYR A 119 -18.72 5.60 -21.45
N GLY A 120 -18.73 6.89 -21.08
CA GLY A 120 -19.85 7.80 -21.29
C GLY A 120 -19.53 9.23 -20.82
N HIS A 121 -20.42 10.20 -21.09
CA HIS A 121 -20.38 11.47 -20.36
C HIS A 121 -20.99 11.21 -18.98
N ALA A 122 -20.20 11.37 -17.92
CA ALA A 122 -20.73 11.37 -16.57
C ALA A 122 -21.75 12.51 -16.48
N GLY A 123 -23.03 12.15 -16.45
CA GLY A 123 -24.12 13.12 -16.33
C GLY A 123 -24.14 13.71 -14.92
N ASN A 124 -24.64 14.93 -14.77
CA ASN A 124 -24.74 15.64 -13.49
C ASN A 124 -25.62 14.92 -12.43
N ASP A 125 -26.36 13.87 -12.83
CA ASP A 125 -27.31 13.12 -11.99
C ASP A 125 -26.81 11.71 -11.61
N GLU A 126 -25.61 11.29 -12.01
CA GLU A 126 -25.06 10.01 -11.52
C GLU A 126 -24.56 10.17 -10.07
N GLY A 127 -25.13 9.38 -9.15
CA GLY A 127 -24.60 9.28 -7.80
C GLY A 127 -23.17 8.74 -7.84
N LEU A 128 -22.19 9.55 -7.42
CA LEU A 128 -20.81 9.12 -7.35
C LEU A 128 -20.50 8.59 -5.95
N SER A 129 -19.63 7.59 -5.91
CA SER A 129 -19.16 6.99 -4.68
C SER A 129 -17.65 6.93 -4.67
N VAL A 130 -17.08 7.00 -3.48
CA VAL A 130 -15.65 6.82 -3.24
C VAL A 130 -15.52 5.79 -2.13
N ASP A 131 -14.98 4.63 -2.48
CA ASP A 131 -14.54 3.62 -1.52
C ASP A 131 -13.07 3.85 -1.23
N PHE A 132 -12.69 3.89 0.04
CA PHE A 132 -11.34 4.28 0.45
C PHE A 132 -10.90 3.65 1.76
N TYR A 133 -9.61 3.75 2.04
CA TYR A 133 -9.02 3.42 3.32
C TYR A 133 -8.80 4.66 4.18
N ASP A 134 -9.34 4.65 5.41
CA ASP A 134 -9.14 5.72 6.38
C ASP A 134 -7.87 5.46 7.19
N ALA A 135 -6.89 6.36 7.09
CA ALA A 135 -5.64 6.24 7.82
C ALA A 135 -5.81 6.35 9.34
N ALA A 136 -6.81 7.10 9.82
CA ALA A 136 -7.04 7.33 11.25
C ALA A 136 -7.56 6.07 11.97
N THR A 137 -8.24 5.19 11.24
CA THR A 137 -8.72 3.89 11.73
C THR A 137 -7.67 2.78 11.57
N GLY A 138 -6.46 3.14 11.16
CA GLY A 138 -5.40 2.19 10.84
C GLY A 138 -5.53 1.60 9.45
N GLY A 139 -6.47 2.04 8.61
CA GLY A 139 -6.72 1.54 7.27
C GLY A 139 -7.98 0.69 7.15
N GLN A 140 -9.03 0.98 7.92
CA GLN A 140 -10.35 0.37 7.68
C GLN A 140 -10.97 0.94 6.42
N MET A 141 -11.71 0.10 5.72
CA MET A 141 -12.40 0.51 4.50
C MET A 141 -13.68 1.28 4.84
N ALA A 142 -13.85 2.43 4.21
CA ALA A 142 -15.04 3.27 4.30
C ALA A 142 -15.55 3.61 2.90
N SER A 143 -16.80 4.08 2.84
CA SER A 143 -17.46 4.52 1.62
C SER A 143 -18.18 5.83 1.89
N ASP A 144 -18.11 6.76 0.94
CA ASP A 144 -18.86 8.01 0.99
C ASP A 144 -19.45 8.34 -0.40
N GLY A 145 -20.62 8.98 -0.39
CA GLY A 145 -21.27 9.51 -1.56
C GLY A 145 -20.75 10.91 -1.85
N CYS A 146 -19.99 11.07 -2.93
CA CYS A 146 -19.53 12.37 -3.40
C CYS A 146 -20.38 12.85 -4.58
N ALA A 147 -20.56 14.16 -4.72
CA ALA A 147 -21.11 14.77 -5.93
C ALA A 147 -20.06 15.64 -6.61
N ALA A 148 -19.91 15.47 -7.92
CA ALA A 148 -19.13 16.37 -8.75
C ALA A 148 -19.92 17.66 -8.98
N LEU A 149 -19.31 18.80 -8.67
CA LEU A 149 -19.93 20.12 -8.84
C LEU A 149 -19.79 20.63 -10.27
N ALA A 150 -18.65 20.32 -10.91
CA ALA A 150 -18.33 20.64 -12.29
C ALA A 150 -17.14 19.79 -12.77
N ILE A 151 -16.88 19.80 -14.07
CA ILE A 151 -15.58 19.42 -14.64
C ILE A 151 -14.96 20.71 -15.19
N GLU A 152 -13.86 21.15 -14.59
CA GLU A 152 -13.16 22.38 -14.90
C GLU A 152 -12.01 22.15 -15.89
N ALA A 153 -11.35 23.24 -16.31
CA ALA A 153 -10.17 23.15 -17.15
C ALA A 153 -9.07 22.29 -16.52
N GLY A 154 -8.37 21.51 -17.35
CA GLY A 154 -7.38 20.53 -16.86
C GLY A 154 -8.00 19.26 -16.27
N ASP A 155 -9.31 19.06 -16.49
CA ASP A 155 -10.19 17.99 -16.00
C ASP A 155 -10.29 17.88 -14.47
N LEU A 156 -9.99 18.97 -13.75
CA LEU A 156 -10.26 19.05 -12.32
C LEU A 156 -11.76 18.90 -12.06
N MET A 157 -12.11 18.16 -11.02
CA MET A 157 -13.48 17.85 -10.68
C MET A 157 -13.71 18.25 -9.22
N PRO A 158 -14.16 19.49 -8.93
CA PRO A 158 -14.51 19.89 -7.57
C PRO A 158 -15.63 19.00 -7.01
N LEU A 159 -15.47 18.60 -5.76
CA LEU A 159 -16.38 17.69 -5.07
C LEU A 159 -17.00 18.39 -3.85
N ASN A 160 -18.21 17.99 -3.49
CA ASN A 160 -18.88 18.45 -2.27
C ASN A 160 -18.46 17.68 -0.99
N CYS A 161 -17.54 16.73 -1.10
CA CYS A 161 -17.10 15.86 -0.01
C CYS A 161 -15.66 16.17 0.42
N ALA A 162 -15.39 16.00 1.72
CA ALA A 162 -14.07 16.14 2.31
C ALA A 162 -13.73 14.87 3.10
N LEU A 163 -13.07 13.93 2.42
CA LEU A 163 -12.69 12.63 2.94
C LEU A 163 -11.38 12.73 3.73
N PRO A 164 -11.15 11.83 4.70
CA PRO A 164 -9.98 11.87 5.58
C PRO A 164 -8.68 11.50 4.85
N GLU A 165 -7.55 11.60 5.58
CA GLU A 165 -6.27 11.07 5.13
C GLU A 165 -6.38 9.58 4.80
N GLY A 166 -5.62 9.13 3.79
CA GLY A 166 -5.75 7.79 3.24
C GLY A 166 -6.74 7.68 2.07
N ALA A 167 -7.70 8.62 1.94
CA ALA A 167 -8.65 8.59 0.83
C ALA A 167 -8.07 9.00 -0.53
N ALA A 168 -7.00 9.81 -0.53
CA ALA A 168 -6.34 10.26 -1.76
C ALA A 168 -5.93 9.06 -2.64
N GLY A 169 -6.20 9.18 -3.93
CA GLY A 169 -5.95 8.13 -4.93
C GLY A 169 -7.06 7.11 -5.10
N ALA A 170 -8.09 7.09 -4.25
CA ALA A 170 -9.28 6.26 -4.46
C ALA A 170 -9.98 6.62 -5.78
N ALA A 171 -10.54 5.63 -6.48
CA ALA A 171 -11.40 5.89 -7.63
C ALA A 171 -12.70 6.57 -7.20
N ILE A 172 -13.09 7.56 -7.98
CA ILE A 172 -14.45 8.12 -7.96
C ILE A 172 -15.25 7.30 -8.97
N ARG A 173 -16.32 6.66 -8.50
CA ARG A 173 -17.08 5.67 -9.27
C ARG A 173 -18.50 6.14 -9.50
N SER A 174 -19.01 5.91 -10.70
CA SER A 174 -20.45 5.87 -10.95
C SER A 174 -20.94 4.42 -10.99
N SER A 175 -22.23 4.23 -11.23
CA SER A 175 -22.85 2.90 -11.34
C SER A 175 -22.24 2.01 -12.43
N SER A 176 -21.53 2.60 -13.39
CA SER A 176 -21.01 1.92 -14.57
C SER A 176 -19.48 1.91 -14.70
N GLY A 177 -18.75 2.46 -13.72
CA GLY A 177 -17.30 2.35 -13.66
C GLY A 177 -16.58 3.53 -13.02
N ILE A 178 -15.26 3.56 -13.18
CA ILE A 178 -14.40 4.66 -12.72
C ILE A 178 -14.64 5.88 -13.62
N VAL A 179 -14.98 7.02 -13.00
CA VAL A 179 -15.10 8.33 -13.68
C VAL A 179 -13.90 9.23 -13.41
N GLY A 180 -13.17 8.99 -12.32
CA GLY A 180 -12.08 9.85 -11.89
C GLY A 180 -11.33 9.29 -10.69
N ILE A 181 -10.45 10.11 -10.11
CA ILE A 181 -9.75 9.83 -8.85
C ILE A 181 -9.96 10.95 -7.85
N TYR A 182 -10.01 10.60 -6.58
CA TYR A 182 -10.02 11.54 -5.47
C TYR A 182 -8.60 12.04 -5.20
N LEU A 183 -8.40 13.36 -5.16
CA LEU A 183 -7.09 13.97 -4.94
C LEU A 183 -6.91 14.48 -3.49
N GLY A 184 -8.02 14.83 -2.83
CA GLY A 184 -8.03 15.37 -1.48
C GLY A 184 -9.31 16.17 -1.19
N PRO A 185 -9.42 16.83 -0.02
CA PRO A 185 -10.63 17.52 0.40
C PRO A 185 -11.23 18.43 -0.69
N GLY A 186 -12.47 18.13 -1.10
CA GLY A 186 -13.18 18.87 -2.14
C GLY A 186 -12.62 18.75 -3.57
N ARG A 187 -11.64 17.87 -3.81
CA ARG A 187 -10.89 17.81 -5.07
C ARG A 187 -10.83 16.41 -5.63
N GLY A 188 -11.29 16.26 -6.86
CA GLY A 188 -11.09 15.09 -7.70
C GLY A 188 -10.47 15.46 -9.05
N ARG A 189 -10.15 14.43 -9.82
CA ARG A 189 -9.68 14.53 -11.20
C ARG A 189 -10.52 13.61 -12.06
N TYR A 190 -11.24 14.17 -13.03
CA TYR A 190 -11.98 13.39 -14.02
C TYR A 190 -11.01 12.62 -14.93
N ILE A 191 -11.34 11.42 -15.39
CA ILE A 191 -10.51 10.65 -16.34
C ILE A 191 -11.26 10.53 -17.66
N GLY A 192 -10.85 11.36 -18.62
CA GLY A 192 -11.48 11.46 -19.94
C GLY A 192 -11.06 10.37 -20.92
N LYS A 193 -11.78 10.26 -22.04
CA LYS A 193 -11.59 9.21 -23.05
C LYS A 193 -10.15 9.04 -23.52
N ALA A 194 -9.46 10.14 -23.85
CA ALA A 194 -8.08 10.08 -24.35
C ALA A 194 -7.12 9.50 -23.29
N GLU A 195 -7.34 9.84 -22.01
CA GLU A 195 -6.57 9.30 -20.89
C GLU A 195 -6.85 7.82 -20.67
N GLN A 196 -8.12 7.40 -20.74
CA GLN A 196 -8.53 6.00 -20.67
C GLN A 196 -7.88 5.15 -21.78
N GLU A 197 -7.81 5.67 -23.01
CA GLU A 197 -7.13 5.00 -24.13
C GLU A 197 -5.63 4.83 -23.86
N GLY A 198 -4.97 5.85 -23.31
CA GLY A 198 -3.56 5.78 -22.92
C GLY A 198 -3.31 4.76 -21.79
N ILE A 199 -4.19 4.73 -20.78
CA ILE A 199 -4.14 3.73 -19.70
C ILE A 199 -4.31 2.31 -20.26
N GLY A 200 -5.24 2.09 -21.19
CA GLY A 200 -5.45 0.79 -21.82
C GLY A 200 -4.21 0.29 -22.58
N ARG A 201 -3.39 1.20 -23.15
CA ARG A 201 -2.11 0.83 -23.79
C ARG A 201 -1.08 0.34 -22.78
N ILE A 202 -0.97 1.01 -21.63
CA ILE A 202 -0.08 0.58 -20.53
C ILE A 202 -0.47 -0.82 -20.08
N MET A 203 -1.76 -1.03 -19.79
CA MET A 203 -2.25 -2.32 -19.28
C MET A 203 -2.05 -3.49 -20.25
N THR A 204 -2.00 -3.21 -21.56
CA THR A 204 -1.79 -4.22 -22.61
C THR A 204 -0.32 -4.38 -23.00
N GLY A 205 0.61 -3.68 -22.32
CA GLY A 205 2.04 -3.74 -22.62
C GLY A 205 2.45 -3.05 -23.92
N LEU A 206 1.56 -2.25 -24.51
CA LEU A 206 1.87 -1.41 -25.65
C LEU A 206 2.69 -0.19 -25.20
N GLN A 207 3.37 0.45 -26.15
CA GLN A 207 4.14 1.66 -25.87
C GLN A 207 3.23 2.72 -25.19
N PRO A 208 3.65 3.26 -24.03
CA PRO A 208 2.83 4.09 -23.14
C PRO A 208 2.47 5.45 -23.77
N GLY A 209 3.25 5.92 -24.74
CA GLY A 209 2.93 7.05 -25.61
C GLY A 209 2.77 8.38 -24.87
N GLN A 210 1.57 8.61 -24.34
CA GLN A 210 1.16 9.82 -23.61
C GLN A 210 1.48 9.74 -22.10
N PHE A 211 2.15 8.67 -21.68
CA PHE A 211 2.65 8.51 -20.33
C PHE A 211 4.16 8.38 -20.34
N ARG A 212 4.81 9.10 -19.42
CA ARG A 212 6.21 8.88 -19.07
C ARG A 212 6.32 7.77 -18.04
N VAL A 213 7.36 6.97 -18.15
CA VAL A 213 7.63 5.84 -17.27
C VAL A 213 8.77 6.19 -16.32
N MET A 214 8.58 5.89 -15.05
CA MET A 214 9.59 6.01 -14.01
C MET A 214 9.78 4.64 -13.38
N GLU A 215 10.99 4.10 -13.47
CA GLU A 215 11.34 2.90 -12.72
C GLU A 215 11.41 3.27 -11.24
N ALA A 216 10.67 2.53 -10.41
CA ALA A 216 10.84 2.65 -8.98
C ALA A 216 12.12 1.88 -8.59
N GLY A 217 13.01 2.56 -7.86
CA GLY A 217 14.16 1.89 -7.26
C GLY A 217 13.65 0.78 -6.35
N TYR A 218 13.91 -0.47 -6.71
CA TYR A 218 13.57 -1.59 -5.85
C TYR A 218 14.53 -1.57 -4.66
N ALA A 219 14.05 -1.08 -3.52
CA ALA A 219 14.68 -1.28 -2.24
C ALA A 219 13.98 -2.46 -1.56
N PRO A 220 14.42 -3.70 -1.80
CA PRO A 220 13.90 -4.86 -1.10
C PRO A 220 14.01 -4.63 0.41
N PHE A 221 12.87 -4.64 1.08
CA PHE A 221 12.84 -4.69 2.53
C PHE A 221 12.23 -6.03 2.94
N ILE A 222 12.96 -6.76 3.77
CA ILE A 222 12.34 -7.80 4.59
C ILE A 222 11.83 -7.07 5.84
N SER A 223 10.52 -6.99 5.98
CA SER A 223 9.89 -6.49 7.18
C SER A 223 9.76 -7.60 8.21
N PHE A 224 10.29 -7.36 9.41
CA PHE A 224 10.04 -8.23 10.57
C PHE A 224 8.98 -7.60 11.44
N VAL A 225 7.88 -8.31 11.66
CA VAL A 225 6.85 -7.91 12.62
C VAL A 225 7.18 -8.59 13.94
N LEU A 226 7.42 -7.78 14.96
CA LEU A 226 7.55 -8.19 16.34
C LEU A 226 6.20 -7.95 17.03
N MET A 227 5.62 -8.96 17.66
CA MET A 227 4.36 -8.83 18.40
C MET A 227 4.61 -9.17 19.86
N ASN A 228 4.20 -8.29 20.76
CA ASN A 228 4.27 -8.49 22.20
C ASN A 228 2.86 -8.75 22.74
N GLY A 229 2.51 -10.02 22.93
CA GLY A 229 1.34 -10.47 23.68
C GLY A 229 1.58 -10.63 25.18
N CYS A 230 2.72 -10.19 25.72
CA CYS A 230 2.93 -10.08 27.16
C CYS A 230 2.14 -8.89 27.73
N ASN A 231 1.88 -8.89 29.04
CA ASN A 231 1.31 -7.75 29.74
C ASN A 231 2.35 -6.66 30.10
N GLN A 232 3.64 -6.94 29.88
CA GLN A 232 4.76 -6.07 30.22
C GLN A 232 5.52 -5.64 28.95
N PRO A 233 6.21 -4.49 28.95
CA PRO A 233 7.06 -4.07 27.85
C PRO A 233 8.19 -5.06 27.56
N VAL A 234 8.57 -5.18 26.29
CA VAL A 234 9.71 -5.99 25.84
C VAL A 234 10.66 -5.11 25.05
N SER A 235 11.88 -4.93 25.54
CA SER A 235 12.93 -4.26 24.79
C SER A 235 13.56 -5.23 23.78
N TYR A 236 13.84 -4.77 22.56
CA TYR A 236 14.46 -5.56 21.50
C TYR A 236 15.73 -4.92 20.94
N ILE A 237 16.64 -5.76 20.46
CA ILE A 237 17.82 -5.39 19.68
C ILE A 237 17.92 -6.34 18.49
N ALA A 238 17.85 -5.81 17.28
CA ALA A 238 18.06 -6.49 16.02
C ALA A 238 19.37 -6.04 15.39
N ARG A 239 20.27 -6.97 15.09
CA ARG A 239 21.49 -6.74 14.31
C ARG A 239 21.33 -7.41 12.96
N TYR A 240 21.47 -6.68 11.87
CA TYR A 240 21.24 -7.21 10.52
C TYR A 240 22.37 -6.88 9.56
N ARG A 241 22.53 -7.74 8.55
CA ARG A 241 23.44 -7.53 7.43
C ARG A 241 22.90 -8.23 6.18
N ALA A 242 22.84 -7.52 5.06
CA ALA A 242 22.47 -8.13 3.78
C ALA A 242 23.52 -9.18 3.33
N ILE A 243 23.09 -10.26 2.69
CA ILE A 243 23.95 -11.34 2.16
C ILE A 243 24.76 -10.85 0.96
N GLU A 244 24.21 -9.93 0.17
CA GLU A 244 24.89 -9.29 -0.96
C GLU A 244 25.95 -8.27 -0.51
N ALA A 245 25.89 -7.83 0.75
CA ALA A 245 26.96 -7.05 1.36
C ALA A 245 28.20 -7.95 1.49
N ARG A 246 29.37 -7.46 1.07
CA ARG A 246 30.63 -8.18 1.29
C ARG A 246 30.72 -8.59 2.78
N LYS A 247 31.20 -9.81 3.07
CA LYS A 247 31.22 -10.41 4.43
C LYS A 247 31.98 -9.58 5.47
N ASP A 248 32.78 -8.60 5.04
CA ASP A 248 33.53 -7.64 5.86
C ASP A 248 32.72 -6.41 6.29
N LEU A 249 31.51 -6.19 5.75
CA LEU A 249 30.66 -5.07 6.17
C LEU A 249 30.07 -5.32 7.58
N PRO A 250 30.02 -4.26 8.42
CA PRO A 250 29.50 -4.35 9.78
C PRO A 250 27.99 -4.59 9.79
N PHE A 251 27.50 -5.17 10.89
CA PHE A 251 26.08 -5.30 11.14
C PHE A 251 25.49 -3.94 11.49
N SER A 252 24.37 -3.59 10.84
CA SER A 252 23.50 -2.50 11.27
C SER A 252 22.71 -2.94 12.50
N THR A 253 22.42 -2.01 13.40
CA THR A 253 21.67 -2.30 14.64
C THR A 253 20.41 -1.45 14.70
N VAL A 254 19.29 -2.07 15.05
CA VAL A 254 17.99 -1.45 15.32
C VAL A 254 17.52 -1.93 16.68
N SER A 255 17.06 -1.04 17.55
CA SER A 255 16.56 -1.41 18.87
C SER A 255 15.34 -0.57 19.22
N GLY A 256 14.52 -1.07 20.13
CA GLY A 256 13.33 -0.38 20.60
C GLY A 256 12.65 -1.14 21.73
N GLU A 257 11.43 -0.76 22.03
CA GLU A 257 10.60 -1.38 23.05
C GLU A 257 9.17 -1.54 22.52
N ILE A 258 8.52 -2.64 22.90
CA ILE A 258 7.14 -2.94 22.50
C ILE A 258 6.32 -3.09 23.77
N GLU A 259 5.34 -2.21 23.94
CA GLU A 259 4.35 -2.30 25.02
C GLU A 259 3.54 -3.60 24.95
N GLY A 260 2.98 -4.00 26.08
CA GLY A 260 2.13 -5.19 26.14
C GLY A 260 0.89 -5.08 25.22
N GLY A 261 0.58 -6.16 24.51
CA GLY A 261 -0.49 -6.23 23.51
C GLY A 261 -0.21 -5.46 22.20
N ARG A 262 1.00 -4.92 22.00
CA ARG A 262 1.35 -4.13 20.81
C ARG A 262 2.29 -4.89 19.86
N SER A 263 2.46 -4.35 18.67
CA SER A 263 3.46 -4.80 17.69
C SER A 263 4.44 -3.68 17.36
N ALA A 264 5.67 -4.06 17.02
CA ALA A 264 6.64 -3.18 16.40
C ALA A 264 7.14 -3.81 15.12
N ILE A 265 7.58 -2.98 14.19
CA ILE A 265 8.04 -3.47 12.91
C ILE A 265 9.48 -3.01 12.66
N LEU A 266 10.34 -3.94 12.26
CA LEU A 266 11.73 -3.67 11.93
C LEU A 266 11.84 -3.39 10.43
N PRO A 267 12.14 -2.15 10.02
CA PRO A 267 12.39 -1.81 8.64
C PRO A 267 13.82 -2.23 8.27
N LEU A 268 14.00 -3.48 7.82
CA LEU A 268 15.30 -3.97 7.40
C LEU A 268 15.39 -3.93 5.87
N LYS A 269 16.31 -3.12 5.33
CA LYS A 269 16.55 -3.00 3.88
C LYS A 269 17.45 -4.16 3.40
N THR A 270 16.87 -5.28 2.96
CA THR A 270 17.60 -6.43 2.39
C THR A 270 16.68 -7.41 1.65
N GLU A 271 17.12 -8.03 0.53
CA GLU A 271 16.46 -9.19 -0.15
C GLU A 271 16.69 -10.52 0.59
N ASN A 272 17.86 -10.61 1.20
CA ASN A 272 18.47 -11.81 1.74
C ASN A 272 19.49 -11.33 2.77
N GLY A 273 19.37 -11.74 4.02
CA GLY A 273 20.18 -11.18 5.10
C GLY A 273 20.37 -12.14 6.26
N VAL A 274 21.44 -11.92 7.03
CA VAL A 274 21.61 -12.55 8.35
C VAL A 274 21.13 -11.55 9.40
N ILE A 275 20.19 -11.98 10.23
CA ILE A 275 19.62 -11.16 11.29
C ILE A 275 19.76 -11.89 12.62
N TYR A 276 20.27 -11.17 13.61
CA TYR A 276 20.29 -11.58 15.00
C TYR A 276 19.33 -10.71 15.76
N LEU A 277 18.27 -11.30 16.32
CA LEU A 277 17.31 -10.59 17.13
C LEU A 277 17.41 -11.06 18.59
N ARG A 278 17.34 -10.10 19.51
CA ARG A 278 17.25 -10.33 20.94
C ARG A 278 16.06 -9.56 21.49
N GLY A 279 15.13 -10.24 22.15
CA GLY A 279 14.11 -9.63 23.02
C GLY A 279 14.49 -9.82 24.49
N THR A 280 14.21 -8.83 25.33
CA THR A 280 14.44 -8.88 26.79
C THR A 280 13.22 -8.29 27.49
N ALA A 281 12.57 -9.10 28.33
CA ALA A 281 11.52 -8.64 29.23
C ALA A 281 12.12 -8.11 30.54
N ASP A 282 11.31 -7.43 31.35
CA ASP A 282 11.76 -6.83 32.60
C ASP A 282 12.37 -7.89 33.54
N GLY A 283 13.56 -7.62 34.09
CA GLY A 283 14.38 -8.59 34.84
C GLY A 283 15.50 -9.29 34.07
N GLY A 284 15.72 -8.96 32.79
CA GLY A 284 16.98 -9.26 32.08
C GLY A 284 17.14 -10.71 31.56
N ARG A 285 16.10 -11.54 31.62
CA ARG A 285 16.14 -12.91 31.11
C ARG A 285 16.27 -12.92 29.58
N LEU A 286 17.24 -13.69 29.09
CA LEU A 286 17.54 -13.88 27.67
C LEU A 286 16.57 -14.91 27.07
N VAL A 287 15.89 -14.58 25.97
CA VAL A 287 14.73 -15.34 25.47
C VAL A 287 14.98 -16.04 24.12
N TRP A 288 16.22 -16.45 23.77
CA TRP A 288 16.46 -17.09 22.45
C TRP A 288 17.39 -18.31 22.41
N GLY A 289 16.88 -19.38 21.76
CA GLY A 289 17.59 -20.53 21.19
C GLY A 289 16.65 -21.66 20.68
N GLY A 290 16.33 -21.69 19.37
CA GLY A 290 15.87 -22.90 18.66
C GLY A 290 14.35 -23.20 18.57
N ASP A 291 14.02 -24.10 17.64
CA ASP A 291 12.69 -24.36 17.05
C ASP A 291 11.76 -25.19 17.94
N HIS A 292 10.94 -24.58 18.81
CA HIS A 292 9.84 -25.29 19.47
C HIS A 292 8.62 -24.40 19.72
N ARG A 293 7.42 -24.97 19.53
CA ARG A 293 6.13 -24.44 20.00
C ARG A 293 5.92 -24.88 21.45
N PHE A 294 5.60 -23.95 22.35
CA PHE A 294 5.19 -24.27 23.71
C PHE A 294 3.91 -23.52 24.07
N GLU A 295 2.98 -24.23 24.71
CA GLU A 295 1.73 -23.71 25.25
C GLU A 295 2.02 -22.97 26.57
N GLY A 296 1.58 -21.70 26.66
CA GLY A 296 1.68 -20.87 27.86
C GLY A 296 0.86 -19.58 27.71
N GLU A 297 0.57 -18.92 28.83
CA GLU A 297 -0.22 -17.68 28.85
C GLU A 297 0.68 -16.45 28.58
N GLY A 298 0.54 -15.86 27.40
CA GLY A 298 1.24 -14.65 26.93
C GLY A 298 2.47 -14.97 26.07
N TYR A 299 2.66 -14.26 24.95
CA TYR A 299 3.77 -14.54 24.03
C TYR A 299 4.49 -13.33 23.39
N PHE A 300 5.77 -13.47 23.01
CA PHE A 300 6.48 -12.59 22.08
C PHE A 300 6.70 -13.31 20.75
N LYS A 301 6.22 -12.75 19.63
CA LYS A 301 6.24 -13.38 18.31
C LYS A 301 7.08 -12.58 17.31
N VAL A 302 7.84 -13.28 16.48
CA VAL A 302 8.53 -12.73 15.31
C VAL A 302 7.91 -13.33 14.06
N ALA A 303 7.48 -12.50 13.11
CA ALA A 303 7.01 -12.91 11.80
C ALA A 303 7.80 -12.19 10.70
N ILE A 304 8.18 -12.93 9.66
CA ILE A 304 8.88 -12.39 8.49
C ILE A 304 7.84 -12.18 7.39
N ALA A 305 7.67 -10.96 6.90
CA ALA A 305 6.64 -10.65 5.90
C ALA A 305 7.09 -10.91 4.44
N ALA A 306 8.17 -11.67 4.20
CA ALA A 306 8.51 -12.27 2.90
C ALA A 306 9.58 -13.39 3.00
N TRP A 307 9.31 -14.50 2.31
CA TRP A 307 10.08 -15.74 2.05
C TRP A 307 10.72 -16.48 3.25
N GLY A 308 10.20 -17.69 3.51
CA GLY A 308 10.76 -18.67 4.47
C GLY A 308 10.23 -18.49 5.88
N ASP A 309 8.94 -18.78 6.07
CA ASP A 309 8.19 -18.72 7.32
C ASP A 309 8.90 -19.42 8.49
N HIS A 310 9.69 -18.67 9.24
CA HIS A 310 10.15 -19.05 10.57
C HIS A 310 9.39 -18.21 11.60
N PHE A 311 8.40 -18.85 12.21
CA PHE A 311 7.65 -18.30 13.33
C PHE A 311 8.33 -18.70 14.63
N HIS A 312 8.69 -17.72 15.45
CA HIS A 312 9.09 -17.97 16.83
C HIS A 312 8.09 -17.28 17.75
N THR A 313 7.49 -18.04 18.66
CA THR A 313 6.55 -17.57 19.68
C THR A 313 7.14 -17.98 21.03
N LEU A 314 7.39 -17.00 21.88
CA LEU A 314 8.07 -17.17 23.16
C LEU A 314 7.09 -16.90 24.28
N ASN A 315 6.96 -17.75 25.29
CA ASN A 315 6.05 -17.45 26.40
C ASN A 315 6.61 -16.36 27.32
N CYS A 316 5.71 -15.54 27.84
CA CYS A 316 6.03 -14.53 28.87
C CYS A 316 6.06 -15.14 30.28
N GLY A 317 5.72 -16.43 30.39
CA GLY A 317 5.70 -17.23 31.61
C GLY A 317 6.96 -18.10 31.76
N GLU A 318 7.60 -17.92 32.91
CA GLU A 318 8.91 -18.41 33.38
C GLU A 318 10.15 -17.79 32.72
#